data_AF-A0A357NBW9-F1
#
_entry.id   AF-A0A357NBW9-F1
#
_cell.length_a   1.000
_cell.length_b   1.000
_cell.length_c   1.000
_cell.angle_alpha   90.00
_cell.angle_beta   90.00
_cell.angle_gamma   90.00
#
_symmetry.space_group_name_H-M   'P 1'
#
loop_
_entity.id
_entity.type
_entity.pdbx_description
1 polymer ?
#
loop_
_entity_poly.entity_id
_entity_poly.type
_entity_poly.pdbx_seq_one_letter_code
_entity_poly.pdbx_strand_id
1 'polypeptide(L)'
;MNDYFSDFDTRIRNLAPLQYLATRTQDFQRSYTYPLYPMALGMLILIYEGMLINEHHSAQSLANEMRKRWTGILVANKQGDIDTVVQVLLFSILQNDGIPYVYSDIIPTTGATVEVPVKLIETADFDISQSYATFRLTSQGLELLYASKEKPGELQLTIEQLYLRQQYEGGHFNQALQHIQNIYQIIRLLSQDIDQTSRALMADAFSVQFEDFEQVIHRKTEINQREKKEFMLLHTKVRQDRKSVEDQEIRNQKDDDALLMLRRIESNLQGLVKEHVRLLNKTQDLNSRFLESRRQRIALALRRQIHYRNDILTPCIEENPPIEMAYHGIYFLFRQRPSHFSPLWCFHNQLPKIIRSDEIETADDYSPDEEAAERLAEQRRYEASFYRHAL
;
A
#
# COMPACT_ATOMS: atom_id res chain seq x y z
N MET A 1 22.69 32.01 -14.24
CA MET A 1 22.20 32.22 -12.86
C MET A 1 20.93 31.41 -12.75
N ASN A 2 20.86 30.41 -11.86
CA ASN A 2 19.60 29.71 -11.61
C ASN A 2 18.63 30.72 -11.02
N ASP A 3 17.55 31.00 -11.73
CA ASP A 3 16.53 31.94 -11.28
C ASP A 3 15.64 31.23 -10.27
N TYR A 4 16.09 31.17 -9.01
CA TYR A 4 15.41 30.45 -7.91
C TYR A 4 13.96 30.92 -7.68
N PHE A 5 13.54 32.02 -8.31
CA PHE A 5 12.21 32.60 -8.19
C PHE A 5 11.32 32.38 -9.43
N SER A 6 11.74 31.60 -10.44
CA SER A 6 10.95 31.37 -11.66
C SER A 6 9.55 30.79 -11.38
N ASP A 7 9.43 29.96 -10.34
CA ASP A 7 8.20 29.23 -10.02
C ASP A 7 7.43 29.86 -8.84
N PHE A 8 7.75 31.10 -8.46
CA PHE A 8 7.16 31.74 -7.28
C PHE A 8 5.65 31.97 -7.43
N ASP A 9 5.17 32.31 -8.63
CA ASP A 9 3.73 32.45 -8.92
C ASP A 9 2.98 31.14 -8.68
N THR A 10 3.50 30.02 -9.20
CA THR A 10 2.90 28.69 -8.99
C THR A 10 2.88 28.31 -7.51
N ARG A 11 3.92 28.66 -6.76
CA ARG A 11 3.97 28.42 -5.30
C ARG A 11 2.94 29.25 -4.53
N ILE A 12 2.77 30.53 -4.87
CA ILE A 12 1.72 31.37 -4.27
C ILE A 12 0.34 30.75 -4.54
N ARG A 13 0.06 30.35 -5.79
CA ARG A 13 -1.22 29.74 -6.16
C ARG A 13 -1.51 28.47 -5.38
N ASN A 14 -0.50 27.62 -5.17
CA ASN A 14 -0.66 26.38 -4.42
C ASN A 14 -0.84 26.60 -2.91
N LEU A 15 -0.28 27.68 -2.34
CA LEU A 15 -0.39 27.99 -0.91
C LEU A 15 -1.64 28.80 -0.57
N ALA A 16 -2.25 29.48 -1.56
CA ALA A 16 -3.44 30.31 -1.36
C ALA A 16 -4.60 29.59 -0.63
N PRO A 17 -4.94 28.31 -0.92
CA PRO A 17 -5.98 27.58 -0.19
C PRO A 17 -5.65 27.37 1.30
N LEU A 18 -4.40 27.06 1.63
CA LEU A 18 -3.95 26.85 3.02
C LEU A 18 -3.98 28.18 3.80
N GLN A 19 -3.48 29.25 3.16
CA GLN A 19 -3.47 30.59 3.74
C GLN A 19 -4.91 31.10 3.96
N TYR A 20 -5.80 30.86 3.01
CA TYR A 20 -7.23 31.15 3.13
C TYR A 20 -7.86 30.45 4.35
N LEU A 21 -7.64 29.15 4.49
CA LEU A 21 -8.21 28.38 5.60
C LEU A 21 -7.66 28.88 6.95
N ALA A 22 -6.38 29.26 7.02
CA ALA A 22 -5.77 29.83 8.22
C ALA A 22 -6.36 31.21 8.56
N THR A 23 -6.48 32.13 7.61
CA THR A 23 -6.99 33.49 7.86
C THR A 23 -8.48 33.46 8.24
N ARG A 24 -9.31 32.74 7.48
CA ARG A 24 -10.75 32.67 7.78
C ARG A 24 -11.03 32.02 9.11
N THR A 25 -10.37 30.92 9.44
CA THR A 25 -10.61 30.29 10.75
C THR A 25 -10.17 31.21 11.90
N GLN A 26 -9.10 32.00 11.74
CA GLN A 26 -8.70 33.01 12.72
C GLN A 26 -9.73 34.14 12.88
N ASP A 27 -10.32 34.63 11.78
CA ASP A 27 -11.34 35.68 11.82
C ASP A 27 -12.55 35.25 12.67
N PHE A 28 -13.00 34.00 12.51
CA PHE A 28 -14.12 33.45 13.25
C PHE A 28 -13.73 32.91 14.64
N GLN A 29 -12.45 32.61 14.91
CA GLN A 29 -11.98 32.00 16.16
C GLN A 29 -12.37 32.80 17.41
N ARG A 30 -12.50 34.13 17.30
CA ARG A 30 -12.88 35.02 18.42
C ARG A 30 -14.30 34.76 18.93
N SER A 31 -15.17 34.21 18.08
CA SER A 31 -16.59 34.00 18.38
C SER A 31 -16.89 32.59 18.90
N TYR A 32 -15.93 31.66 18.83
CA TYR A 32 -16.13 30.25 19.17
C TYR A 32 -15.09 29.75 20.15
N THR A 33 -15.52 28.90 21.09
CA THR A 33 -14.62 28.28 22.08
C THR A 33 -13.88 27.07 21.49
N TYR A 34 -14.41 26.49 20.40
CA TYR A 34 -13.81 25.36 19.71
C TYR A 34 -12.63 25.79 18.83
N PRO A 35 -11.59 24.94 18.69
CA PRO A 35 -10.49 25.22 17.77
C PRO A 35 -10.96 25.03 16.33
N LEU A 36 -11.31 26.13 15.65
CA LEU A 36 -11.94 26.11 14.33
C LEU A 36 -11.01 25.59 13.24
N TYR A 37 -9.73 25.93 13.30
CA TYR A 37 -8.75 25.50 12.29
C TYR A 37 -8.57 23.96 12.25
N PRO A 38 -8.29 23.27 13.38
CA PRO A 38 -8.27 21.80 13.41
C PRO A 38 -9.62 21.16 13.05
N MET A 39 -10.74 21.78 13.44
CA MET A 39 -12.07 21.26 13.09
C MET A 39 -12.39 21.42 11.59
N ALA A 40 -11.97 22.52 10.96
CA ALA A 40 -12.09 22.73 9.52
C ALA A 40 -11.31 21.67 8.74
N LEU A 41 -10.06 21.40 9.15
CA LEU A 41 -9.25 20.33 8.57
C LEU A 41 -9.88 18.94 8.78
N GLY A 42 -10.35 18.65 10.00
CA GLY A 42 -11.05 17.40 10.30
C GLY A 42 -12.30 17.20 9.44
N MET A 43 -13.05 18.27 9.19
CA MET A 43 -14.24 18.25 8.33
C MET A 43 -13.89 17.98 6.86
N LEU A 44 -12.84 18.62 6.33
CA LEU A 44 -12.34 18.33 4.99
C LEU A 44 -11.94 16.85 4.85
N ILE A 45 -11.28 16.28 5.87
CA ILE A 45 -10.90 14.85 5.90
C ILE A 45 -12.13 13.93 5.91
N LEU A 46 -13.18 14.27 6.68
CA LEU A 46 -14.41 13.49 6.70
C LEU A 46 -15.12 13.50 5.33
N ILE A 47 -15.18 14.67 4.68
CA ILE A 47 -15.75 14.77 3.33
C ILE A 47 -14.91 13.95 2.33
N TYR A 48 -13.59 13.98 2.46
CA TYR A 48 -12.69 13.14 1.65
C TYR A 48 -12.92 11.64 1.88
N GLU A 49 -13.07 11.21 3.13
CA GLU A 49 -13.33 9.82 3.49
C GLU A 49 -14.64 9.31 2.87
N GLY A 50 -15.71 10.11 2.94
CA GLY A 50 -16.97 9.81 2.25
C GLY A 50 -16.79 9.68 0.74
N MET A 51 -16.05 10.59 0.11
CA MET A 51 -15.74 10.50 -1.32
C MET A 51 -14.98 9.22 -1.71
N LEU A 52 -14.11 8.69 -0.83
CA LEU A 52 -13.39 7.43 -1.08
C LEU A 52 -14.30 6.20 -0.99
N ILE A 53 -15.30 6.24 -0.11
CA ILE A 53 -16.24 5.13 0.15
C ILE A 53 -17.46 5.21 -0.79
N ASN A 54 -17.58 6.27 -1.60
CA ASN A 54 -18.78 6.66 -2.36
C ASN A 54 -20.00 6.94 -1.47
N GLU A 55 -19.77 7.40 -0.24
CA GLU A 55 -20.79 7.90 0.68
C GLU A 55 -20.84 9.43 0.65
N HIS A 56 -22.05 9.98 0.48
CA HIS A 56 -22.25 11.41 0.46
C HIS A 56 -22.63 11.90 1.87
N HIS A 57 -21.84 12.80 2.43
CA HIS A 57 -22.13 13.35 3.75
C HIS A 57 -23.03 14.58 3.67
N SER A 58 -24.15 14.52 4.39
CA SER A 58 -24.99 15.69 4.69
C SER A 58 -24.44 16.49 5.87
N ALA A 59 -24.88 17.74 6.05
CA ALA A 59 -24.48 18.56 7.20
C ALA A 59 -24.75 17.88 8.56
N GLN A 60 -25.87 17.13 8.67
CA GLN A 60 -26.23 16.38 9.87
C GLN A 60 -25.31 15.16 10.09
N SER A 61 -24.94 14.46 9.02
CA SER A 61 -23.99 13.35 9.08
C SER A 61 -22.61 13.83 9.57
N LEU A 62 -22.11 14.94 8.99
CA LEU A 62 -20.85 15.56 9.42
C LEU A 62 -20.91 16.04 10.87
N ALA A 63 -22.03 16.62 11.29
CA ALA A 63 -22.22 17.04 12.68
C ALA A 63 -22.16 15.86 13.67
N ASN A 64 -22.79 14.74 13.33
CA ASN A 64 -22.74 13.53 14.14
C ASN A 64 -21.33 12.94 14.24
N GLU A 65 -20.58 12.88 13.14
CA GLU A 65 -19.19 12.39 13.14
C GLU A 65 -18.23 13.33 13.90
N MET A 66 -18.38 14.64 13.70
CA MET A 66 -17.61 15.63 14.46
C MET A 66 -17.93 15.56 15.95
N ARG A 67 -19.20 15.35 16.32
CA ARG A 67 -19.61 15.13 17.71
C ARG A 67 -18.89 13.92 18.29
N LYS A 68 -19.00 12.73 17.67
CA LYS A 68 -18.34 11.51 18.16
C LYS A 68 -16.83 11.70 18.40
N ARG A 69 -16.14 12.41 17.50
CA ARG A 69 -14.67 12.55 17.53
C ARG A 69 -14.18 13.63 18.48
N TRP A 70 -14.98 14.68 18.73
CA TRP A 70 -14.60 15.81 19.59
C TRP A 70 -15.22 15.79 20.99
N THR A 71 -16.28 15.00 21.22
CA THR A 71 -16.83 14.78 22.56
C THR A 71 -15.84 13.97 23.41
N GLY A 72 -15.14 14.63 24.33
CA GLY A 72 -14.16 14.03 25.25
C GLY A 72 -12.80 14.72 25.24
N ILE A 73 -12.44 15.43 24.16
CA ILE A 73 -11.14 16.12 24.04
C ILE A 73 -11.22 17.56 24.59
N LEU A 74 -12.42 18.16 24.60
CA LEU A 74 -12.65 19.52 25.08
C LEU A 74 -13.45 19.46 26.38
N VAL A 75 -12.86 20.02 27.45
CA VAL A 75 -13.43 20.04 28.81
C VAL A 75 -14.79 20.73 28.82
N ALA A 76 -15.71 20.15 29.60
CA ALA A 76 -17.16 20.34 29.64
C ALA A 76 -17.71 21.75 29.97
N ASN A 77 -16.94 22.84 29.84
CA ASN A 77 -17.36 24.14 30.39
C ASN A 77 -17.75 25.24 29.41
N LYS A 78 -17.87 24.97 28.11
CA LYS A 78 -18.69 25.79 27.21
C LYS A 78 -19.30 24.91 26.12
N GLN A 79 -20.48 24.38 26.39
CA GLN A 79 -21.34 23.78 25.37
C GLN A 79 -21.78 24.88 24.38
N GLY A 80 -20.95 25.13 23.37
CA GLY A 80 -21.48 25.54 22.07
C GLY A 80 -22.02 24.29 21.40
N ASP A 81 -23.24 24.37 20.86
CA ASP A 81 -23.83 23.29 20.08
C ASP A 81 -22.92 23.00 18.89
N ILE A 82 -22.31 21.81 18.85
CA ILE A 82 -21.37 21.40 17.78
C ILE A 82 -22.03 21.57 16.41
N ASP A 83 -23.36 21.47 16.36
CA ASP A 83 -24.13 21.62 15.14
C ASP A 83 -24.01 23.05 14.59
N THR A 84 -24.02 24.07 15.47
CA THR A 84 -23.81 25.47 15.08
C THR A 84 -22.39 25.71 14.56
N VAL A 85 -21.39 25.09 15.19
CA VAL A 85 -19.99 25.19 14.76
C VAL A 85 -19.82 24.52 13.39
N VAL A 86 -20.45 23.36 13.18
CA VAL A 86 -20.39 22.63 11.92
C VAL A 86 -21.08 23.40 10.79
N GLN A 87 -22.22 24.04 11.05
CA GLN A 87 -22.87 24.91 10.06
C GLN A 87 -21.97 26.08 9.65
N VAL A 88 -21.33 26.74 10.62
CA VAL A 88 -20.42 27.88 10.35
C VAL A 88 -19.18 27.41 9.58
N LEU A 89 -18.63 26.25 9.95
CA LEU A 89 -17.52 25.65 9.22
C LEU A 89 -17.89 25.32 7.77
N LEU A 90 -19.03 24.66 7.54
CA LEU A 90 -19.47 24.30 6.20
C LEU A 90 -19.79 25.54 5.35
N PHE A 91 -20.72 26.37 5.79
CA PHE A 91 -21.27 27.42 4.95
C PHE A 91 -20.37 28.66 4.92
N SER A 92 -19.90 29.15 6.06
CA SER A 92 -19.18 30.43 6.12
C SER A 92 -17.66 30.30 5.95
N ILE A 93 -17.06 29.17 6.33
CA ILE A 93 -15.60 28.98 6.26
C ILE A 93 -15.17 28.14 5.04
N LEU A 94 -15.83 27.03 4.74
CA LEU A 94 -15.41 26.13 3.65
C LEU A 94 -16.09 26.45 2.31
N GLN A 95 -17.38 26.81 2.34
CA GLN A 95 -18.17 27.20 1.16
C GLN A 95 -18.16 28.72 0.91
N ASN A 96 -17.69 29.51 1.89
CA ASN A 96 -17.59 30.97 1.83
C ASN A 96 -18.90 31.68 1.43
N ASP A 97 -20.02 31.27 2.02
CA ASP A 97 -21.38 31.75 1.72
C ASP A 97 -21.75 31.71 0.22
N GLY A 98 -21.07 30.85 -0.56
CA GLY A 98 -21.26 30.69 -2.00
C GLY A 98 -20.51 31.70 -2.87
N ILE A 99 -19.75 32.63 -2.28
CA ILE A 99 -18.93 33.60 -3.00
C ILE A 99 -17.49 33.07 -3.08
N PRO A 100 -16.82 33.01 -4.24
CA PRO A 100 -15.41 32.63 -4.29
C PRO A 100 -14.56 33.69 -3.59
N TYR A 101 -13.83 33.28 -2.55
CA TYR A 101 -12.88 34.18 -1.88
C TYR A 101 -11.72 34.47 -2.82
N VAL A 102 -11.29 35.73 -2.96
CA VAL A 102 -10.13 36.06 -3.78
C VAL A 102 -8.93 36.30 -2.87
N TYR A 103 -7.97 35.38 -2.89
CA TYR A 103 -6.67 35.60 -2.28
C TYR A 103 -5.86 36.53 -3.19
N SER A 104 -5.35 37.64 -2.66
CA SER A 104 -4.51 38.59 -3.40
C SER A 104 -3.15 38.75 -2.74
N ASP A 105 -2.08 38.63 -3.52
CA ASP A 105 -0.70 38.83 -3.05
C ASP A 105 0.20 39.35 -4.17
N ILE A 106 1.36 39.90 -3.84
CA ILE A 106 2.30 40.49 -4.79
C ILE A 106 3.38 39.48 -5.15
N ILE A 107 3.62 39.22 -6.44
CA ILE A 107 4.77 38.43 -6.88
C ILE A 107 6.05 39.28 -6.74
N PRO A 108 7.05 38.86 -5.95
CA PRO A 108 8.29 39.63 -5.75
C PRO A 108 9.13 39.80 -7.03
N THR A 109 9.03 38.89 -8.00
CA THR A 109 9.80 38.94 -9.25
C THR A 109 9.24 39.90 -10.28
N THR A 110 7.93 40.09 -10.34
CA THR A 110 7.26 40.91 -11.37
C THR A 110 6.57 42.16 -10.80
N GLY A 111 6.37 42.23 -9.48
CA GLY A 111 5.59 43.28 -8.82
C GLY A 111 4.09 43.24 -9.13
N ALA A 112 3.63 42.21 -9.86
CA ALA A 112 2.23 42.05 -10.23
C ALA A 112 1.42 41.42 -9.10
N THR A 113 0.18 41.87 -8.94
CA THR A 113 -0.79 41.25 -8.01
C THR A 113 -1.34 39.97 -8.63
N VAL A 114 -1.30 38.87 -7.88
CA VAL A 114 -1.95 37.61 -8.23
C VAL A 114 -3.22 37.50 -7.43
N GLU A 115 -4.32 37.34 -8.16
CA GLU A 115 -5.63 37.04 -7.58
C GLU A 115 -5.97 35.57 -7.83
N VAL A 116 -6.18 34.81 -6.74
CA VAL A 116 -6.54 33.39 -6.78
C VAL A 116 -7.92 33.22 -6.14
N PRO A 117 -8.96 32.87 -6.90
CA PRO A 117 -10.24 32.49 -6.32
C PRO A 117 -10.10 31.14 -5.61
N VAL A 118 -10.42 31.11 -4.31
CA VAL A 118 -10.37 29.93 -3.45
C VAL A 118 -11.78 29.44 -3.16
N LYS A 119 -12.02 28.15 -3.44
CA LYS A 119 -13.24 27.42 -3.09
C LYS A 119 -12.85 26.00 -2.67
N LEU A 120 -13.12 25.60 -1.43
CA LEU A 120 -12.64 24.31 -0.89
C LEU A 120 -13.67 23.17 -0.98
N ILE A 121 -14.97 23.49 -0.86
CA ILE A 121 -16.06 22.53 -0.99
C ILE A 121 -17.14 23.03 -1.96
N GLU A 122 -17.90 22.09 -2.51
CA GLU A 122 -19.06 22.35 -3.33
C GLU A 122 -20.23 21.43 -2.98
N THR A 123 -21.44 21.86 -3.34
CA THR A 123 -22.64 21.04 -3.21
C THR A 123 -22.71 20.07 -4.38
N ALA A 124 -22.69 18.76 -4.11
CA ALA A 124 -22.66 17.72 -5.14
C ALA A 124 -24.05 17.43 -5.71
N ASP A 125 -25.00 17.07 -4.83
CA ASP A 125 -26.40 16.82 -5.20
C ASP A 125 -27.34 17.56 -4.24
N PHE A 126 -28.43 18.09 -4.80
CA PHE A 126 -29.53 18.69 -4.05
C PHE A 126 -30.79 17.86 -4.26
N ASP A 127 -31.11 17.00 -3.29
CA ASP A 127 -32.34 16.23 -3.33
C ASP A 127 -33.51 17.09 -2.80
N ILE A 128 -34.34 17.56 -3.73
CA ILE A 128 -35.54 18.37 -3.46
C ILE A 128 -36.55 17.60 -2.59
N SER A 129 -36.52 16.27 -2.60
CA SER A 129 -37.47 15.43 -1.87
C SER A 129 -37.13 15.23 -0.39
N GLN A 130 -35.85 15.31 -0.01
CA GLN A 130 -35.38 15.09 1.37
C GLN A 130 -34.76 16.33 2.03
N SER A 131 -34.65 17.45 1.30
CA SER A 131 -34.23 18.75 1.81
C SER A 131 -32.87 18.76 2.53
N TYR A 132 -31.92 17.91 2.08
CA TYR A 132 -30.51 18.02 2.49
C TYR A 132 -29.59 18.13 1.27
N ALA A 133 -28.57 18.98 1.42
CA ALA A 133 -27.47 19.14 0.48
C ALA A 133 -26.33 18.20 0.87
N THR A 134 -25.71 17.56 -0.12
CA THR A 134 -24.49 16.77 0.06
C THR A 134 -23.26 17.58 -0.35
N PHE A 135 -22.14 17.37 0.34
CA PHE A 135 -20.92 18.15 0.12
C PHE A 135 -19.81 17.27 -0.48
N ARG A 136 -19.05 17.87 -1.40
CA ARG A 136 -17.87 17.27 -2.03
C ARG A 136 -16.71 18.27 -2.00
N LEU A 137 -15.47 17.75 -1.94
CA LEU A 137 -14.28 18.59 -2.08
C LEU A 137 -14.09 19.03 -3.53
N THR A 138 -13.75 20.30 -3.72
CA THR A 138 -13.27 20.82 -5.00
C THR A 138 -11.85 20.35 -5.27
N SER A 139 -11.33 20.60 -6.49
CA SER A 139 -9.92 20.34 -6.81
C SER A 139 -8.95 21.02 -5.84
N GLN A 140 -9.21 22.28 -5.45
CA GLN A 140 -8.39 23.03 -4.50
C GLN A 140 -8.49 22.49 -3.07
N GLY A 141 -9.67 22.02 -2.64
CA GLY A 141 -9.84 21.38 -1.32
C GLY A 141 -9.11 20.05 -1.22
N LEU A 142 -9.12 19.27 -2.30
CA LEU A 142 -8.31 18.07 -2.44
C LEU A 142 -6.81 18.40 -2.41
N GLU A 143 -6.36 19.36 -3.25
CA GLU A 143 -4.96 19.82 -3.28
C GLU A 143 -4.47 20.34 -1.92
N LEU A 144 -5.32 21.05 -1.17
CA LEU A 144 -5.01 21.51 0.19
C LEU A 144 -4.75 20.33 1.14
N LEU A 145 -5.67 19.35 1.18
CA LEU A 145 -5.49 18.15 2.01
C LEU A 145 -4.22 17.37 1.59
N TYR A 146 -3.93 17.35 0.29
CA TYR A 146 -2.74 16.71 -0.28
C TYR A 146 -1.44 17.47 0.03
N ALA A 147 -1.49 18.79 0.20
CA ALA A 147 -0.35 19.61 0.57
C ALA A 147 -0.14 19.65 2.10
N SER A 148 -1.20 19.60 2.90
CA SER A 148 -1.14 19.69 4.37
C SER A 148 -0.76 18.38 5.07
N LYS A 149 -1.04 17.24 4.44
CA LYS A 149 -0.43 15.97 4.80
C LYS A 149 0.74 15.77 3.87
N GLU A 150 1.96 15.82 4.40
CA GLU A 150 3.07 15.10 3.80
C GLU A 150 2.57 13.67 3.54
N LYS A 151 2.35 13.37 2.25
CA LYS A 151 1.58 12.23 1.75
C LYS A 151 1.86 10.97 2.58
N PRO A 152 0.88 10.25 3.18
CA PRO A 152 1.12 8.84 3.38
C PRO A 152 1.40 8.28 1.97
N GLY A 153 2.61 7.77 1.75
CA GLY A 153 3.01 7.21 0.44
C GLY A 153 2.00 6.22 -0.12
N GLU A 154 1.25 5.59 0.78
CA GLU A 154 0.22 4.58 0.54
C GLU A 154 -1.01 5.07 -0.26
N LEU A 155 -1.39 6.35 -0.23
CA LEU A 155 -2.62 6.83 -0.88
C LEU A 155 -2.39 7.57 -2.21
N GLN A 156 -1.15 7.93 -2.52
CA GLN A 156 -0.83 8.70 -3.73
C GLN A 156 -1.24 7.95 -5.01
N LEU A 157 -1.08 6.63 -4.98
CA LEU A 157 -1.37 5.76 -6.10
C LEU A 157 -2.89 5.64 -6.34
N THR A 158 -3.66 5.51 -5.25
CA THR A 158 -5.12 5.50 -5.28
C THR A 158 -5.69 6.82 -5.84
N ILE A 159 -5.10 7.95 -5.48
CA ILE A 159 -5.54 9.28 -5.94
C ILE A 159 -5.34 9.44 -7.45
N GLU A 160 -4.14 9.15 -7.96
CA GLU A 160 -3.88 9.25 -9.40
C GLU A 160 -4.71 8.24 -10.20
N GLN A 161 -5.01 7.07 -9.62
CA GLN A 161 -5.95 6.12 -10.22
C GLN A 161 -7.37 6.70 -10.34
N LEU A 162 -7.85 7.41 -9.33
CA LEU A 162 -9.16 8.05 -9.36
C LEU A 162 -9.22 9.15 -10.43
N TYR A 163 -8.19 10.01 -10.50
CA TYR A 163 -8.08 11.03 -11.54
C TYR A 163 -8.02 10.41 -12.93
N LEU A 164 -7.22 9.36 -13.11
CA LEU A 164 -7.16 8.63 -14.37
C LEU A 164 -8.55 8.15 -14.79
N ARG A 165 -9.32 7.56 -13.88
CA ARG A 165 -10.68 7.09 -14.16
C ARG A 165 -11.60 8.24 -14.52
N GLN A 166 -11.58 9.33 -13.75
CA GLN A 166 -12.41 10.51 -14.02
C GLN A 166 -12.10 11.15 -15.37
N GLN A 167 -10.82 11.33 -15.71
CA GLN A 167 -10.41 11.91 -16.99
C GLN A 167 -10.73 10.99 -18.17
N TYR A 168 -10.63 9.67 -17.97
CA TYR A 168 -11.04 8.70 -18.98
C TYR A 168 -12.55 8.76 -19.23
N GLU A 169 -13.37 8.76 -18.17
CA GLU A 169 -14.84 8.82 -18.27
C GLU A 169 -15.33 10.16 -18.83
N GLY A 170 -14.61 11.26 -18.57
CA GLY A 170 -14.86 12.57 -19.17
C GLY A 170 -14.39 12.72 -20.63
N GLY A 171 -13.78 11.69 -21.23
CA GLY A 171 -13.26 11.73 -22.61
C GLY A 171 -11.98 12.56 -22.78
N HIS A 172 -11.33 12.97 -21.70
CA HIS A 172 -10.08 13.74 -21.71
C HIS A 172 -8.84 12.81 -21.81
N PHE A 173 -8.73 12.10 -22.93
CA PHE A 173 -7.70 11.05 -23.13
C PHE A 173 -6.25 11.53 -22.97
N ASN A 174 -5.93 12.77 -23.36
CA ASN A 174 -4.58 13.32 -23.19
C ASN A 174 -4.20 13.50 -21.71
N GLN A 175 -5.15 13.95 -20.88
CA GLN A 175 -4.94 14.10 -19.44
C GLN A 175 -4.88 12.71 -18.77
N ALA A 176 -5.71 11.77 -19.20
CA ALA A 176 -5.63 10.37 -18.77
C ALA A 176 -4.23 9.76 -19.03
N LEU A 177 -3.62 10.02 -20.19
CA LEU A 177 -2.25 9.57 -20.48
C LEU A 177 -1.20 10.19 -19.54
N GLN A 178 -1.36 11.47 -19.16
CA GLN A 178 -0.47 12.11 -18.19
C GLN A 178 -0.59 11.46 -16.81
N HIS A 179 -1.83 11.20 -16.35
CA HIS A 179 -2.06 10.50 -15.09
C HIS A 179 -1.43 9.10 -15.10
N ILE A 180 -1.53 8.35 -16.20
CA ILE A 180 -0.82 7.05 -16.31
C ILE A 180 0.69 7.22 -16.11
N GLN A 181 1.31 8.24 -16.70
CA GLN A 181 2.74 8.51 -16.49
C GLN A 181 3.07 8.87 -15.05
N ASN A 182 2.22 9.66 -14.38
CA ASN A 182 2.39 9.99 -12.97
C ASN A 182 2.33 8.74 -12.08
N ILE A 183 1.37 7.85 -12.36
CA ILE A 183 1.24 6.57 -11.65
C ILE A 183 2.51 5.72 -11.81
N TYR A 184 3.10 5.65 -13.00
CA TYR A 184 4.38 4.96 -13.19
C TYR A 184 5.51 5.54 -12.32
N GLN A 185 5.59 6.86 -12.18
CA GLN A 185 6.59 7.49 -11.31
C GLN A 185 6.33 7.15 -9.84
N ILE A 186 5.07 7.16 -9.41
CA ILE A 186 4.69 6.79 -8.04
C ILE A 186 5.06 5.33 -7.75
N ILE A 187 4.73 4.40 -8.65
CA ILE A 187 5.09 2.98 -8.50
C ILE A 187 6.62 2.83 -8.39
N ARG A 188 7.39 3.59 -9.17
CA ARG A 188 8.85 3.56 -9.11
C ARG A 188 9.37 4.03 -7.75
N LEU A 189 8.83 5.12 -7.22
CA LEU A 189 9.19 5.65 -5.90
C LEU A 189 8.82 4.67 -4.78
N LEU A 190 7.60 4.11 -4.81
CA LEU A 190 7.15 3.09 -3.86
C LEU A 190 8.03 1.84 -3.90
N SER A 191 8.44 1.42 -5.10
CA SER A 191 9.38 0.30 -5.23
C SER A 191 10.75 0.62 -4.61
N GLN A 192 11.25 1.85 -4.75
CA GLN A 192 12.53 2.24 -4.16
C GLN A 192 12.45 2.32 -2.63
N ASP A 193 11.33 2.80 -2.10
CA ASP A 193 11.03 2.83 -0.67
C ASP A 193 11.00 1.43 -0.06
N ILE A 194 10.37 0.46 -0.74
CA ILE A 194 10.39 -0.95 -0.33
C ILE A 194 11.83 -1.50 -0.28
N ASP A 195 12.64 -1.21 -1.30
CA ASP A 195 14.03 -1.68 -1.37
C ASP A 195 14.92 -1.03 -0.28
N GLN A 196 14.64 0.22 0.11
CA GLN A 196 15.30 0.91 1.22
C GLN A 196 14.87 0.32 2.57
N THR A 197 13.56 0.18 2.78
CA THR A 197 12.98 -0.41 3.98
C THR A 197 13.51 -1.84 4.20
N SER A 198 13.58 -2.65 3.13
CA SER A 198 14.16 -4.00 3.20
C SER A 198 15.60 -4.00 3.72
N ARG A 199 16.43 -3.05 3.26
CA ARG A 199 17.82 -2.93 3.70
C ARG A 199 17.93 -2.47 5.15
N ALA A 200 17.12 -1.49 5.55
CA ALA A 200 17.07 -1.01 6.93
C ALA A 200 16.65 -2.12 7.90
N LEU A 201 15.64 -2.91 7.53
CA LEU A 201 15.12 -4.02 8.33
C LEU A 201 16.14 -5.15 8.52
N MET A 202 16.98 -5.40 7.53
CA MET A 202 18.09 -6.34 7.64
C MET A 202 19.17 -5.83 8.60
N ALA A 203 19.41 -4.52 8.63
CA ALA A 203 20.38 -3.90 9.53
C ALA A 203 19.89 -3.86 10.99
N ASP A 204 18.63 -3.46 11.21
CA ASP A 204 18.07 -3.19 12.54
C ASP A 204 16.66 -3.79 12.72
N ALA A 205 16.60 -5.11 12.94
CA ALA A 205 15.34 -5.85 13.04
C ALA A 205 14.65 -5.76 14.43
N PHE A 206 15.30 -5.17 15.45
CA PHE A 206 14.75 -5.06 16.81
C PHE A 206 14.13 -3.69 17.11
N SER A 207 14.41 -2.65 16.30
CA SER A 207 13.83 -1.33 16.51
C SER A 207 12.35 -1.23 16.12
N VAL A 208 11.85 -2.17 15.30
CA VAL A 208 10.46 -2.20 14.86
C VAL A 208 9.68 -3.24 15.67
N GLN A 209 8.62 -2.80 16.36
CA GLN A 209 7.71 -3.73 17.03
C GLN A 209 6.97 -4.60 16.00
N PHE A 210 6.87 -5.90 16.29
CA PHE A 210 6.39 -6.88 15.31
C PHE A 210 4.92 -6.66 14.96
N GLU A 211 4.09 -6.43 15.98
CA GLU A 211 2.66 -6.20 15.82
C GLU A 211 2.39 -4.97 14.94
N ASP A 212 3.16 -3.90 15.12
CA ASP A 212 3.03 -2.68 14.32
C ASP A 212 3.43 -2.92 12.86
N PHE A 213 4.51 -3.67 12.62
CA PHE A 213 4.96 -3.98 11.26
C PHE A 213 3.97 -4.86 10.51
N GLU A 214 3.45 -5.92 11.16
CA GLU A 214 2.51 -6.85 10.54
C GLU A 214 1.21 -6.13 10.15
N GLN A 215 0.69 -5.28 11.04
CA GLN A 215 -0.48 -4.45 10.74
C GLN A 215 -0.26 -3.51 9.56
N VAL A 216 0.90 -2.84 9.51
CA VAL A 216 1.25 -1.91 8.43
C VAL A 216 1.38 -2.65 7.09
N ILE A 217 2.09 -3.78 7.05
CA ILE A 217 2.27 -4.56 5.83
C ILE A 217 0.96 -5.19 5.36
N HIS A 218 0.13 -5.70 6.29
CA HIS A 218 -1.18 -6.24 5.95
C HIS A 218 -2.06 -5.17 5.30
N ARG A 219 -2.14 -3.99 5.92
CA ARG A 219 -2.88 -2.84 5.38
C ARG A 219 -2.37 -2.44 3.99
N LYS A 220 -1.05 -2.31 3.81
CA LYS A 220 -0.45 -2.01 2.50
C LYS A 220 -0.79 -3.07 1.45
N THR A 221 -0.78 -4.33 1.83
CA THR A 221 -1.11 -5.45 0.94
C THR A 221 -2.56 -5.40 0.49
N GLU A 222 -3.49 -5.14 1.41
CA GLU A 222 -4.92 -4.97 1.09
C GLU A 222 -5.18 -3.79 0.15
N ILE A 223 -4.53 -2.64 0.40
CA ILE A 223 -4.64 -1.46 -0.46
C ILE A 223 -4.13 -1.78 -1.86
N ASN A 224 -2.92 -2.35 -1.97
CA ASN A 224 -2.35 -2.75 -3.25
C ASN A 224 -3.25 -3.75 -4.00
N GLN A 225 -3.85 -4.72 -3.31
CA GLN A 225 -4.77 -5.67 -3.95
C GLN A 225 -6.04 -4.99 -4.48
N ARG A 226 -6.60 -4.03 -3.73
CA ARG A 226 -7.76 -3.23 -4.17
C ARG A 226 -7.42 -2.40 -5.40
N GLU A 227 -6.32 -1.64 -5.35
CA GLU A 227 -5.87 -0.82 -6.48
C GLU A 227 -5.62 -1.65 -7.75
N LYS A 228 -5.01 -2.84 -7.61
CA LYS A 228 -4.80 -3.77 -8.73
C LYS A 228 -6.13 -4.16 -9.38
N LYS A 229 -7.16 -4.46 -8.58
CA LYS A 229 -8.50 -4.82 -9.10
C LYS A 229 -9.09 -3.66 -9.88
N GLU A 230 -9.01 -2.45 -9.36
CA GLU A 230 -9.52 -1.24 -10.04
C GLU A 230 -8.77 -0.96 -11.36
N PHE A 231 -7.44 -1.14 -11.41
CA PHE A 231 -6.69 -1.01 -12.67
C PHE A 231 -7.10 -2.05 -13.71
N MET A 232 -7.37 -3.30 -13.28
CA MET A 232 -7.85 -4.36 -14.15
C MET A 232 -9.25 -4.10 -14.69
N LEU A 233 -10.14 -3.56 -13.85
CA LEU A 233 -11.49 -3.15 -14.24
C LEU A 233 -11.43 -2.02 -15.27
N LEU A 234 -10.63 -0.98 -15.02
CA LEU A 234 -10.45 0.12 -15.95
C LEU A 234 -9.86 -0.37 -17.28
N HIS A 235 -8.86 -1.26 -17.24
CA HIS A 235 -8.28 -1.85 -18.45
C HIS A 235 -9.31 -2.63 -19.26
N THR A 236 -10.17 -3.40 -18.59
CA THR A 236 -11.24 -4.15 -19.25
C THR A 236 -12.25 -3.22 -19.90
N LYS A 237 -12.63 -2.12 -19.22
CA LYS A 237 -13.51 -1.08 -19.74
C LYS A 237 -12.91 -0.42 -20.98
N VAL A 238 -11.65 0.04 -20.91
CA VAL A 238 -10.94 0.64 -22.06
C VAL A 238 -10.90 -0.30 -23.26
N ARG A 239 -10.63 -1.59 -23.01
CA ARG A 239 -10.60 -2.61 -24.07
C ARG A 239 -11.97 -2.84 -24.69
N GLN A 240 -13.04 -2.80 -23.91
CA GLN A 240 -14.41 -2.89 -24.41
C GLN A 240 -14.78 -1.66 -25.25
N ASP A 241 -14.48 -0.46 -24.75
CA ASP A 241 -14.74 0.80 -25.46
C ASP A 241 -13.99 0.84 -26.79
N ARG A 242 -12.72 0.41 -26.81
CA ARG A 242 -11.93 0.29 -28.05
C ARG A 242 -12.60 -0.65 -29.06
N LYS A 243 -13.06 -1.82 -28.63
CA LYS A 243 -13.75 -2.79 -29.51
C LYS A 243 -15.05 -2.21 -30.06
N SER A 244 -15.84 -1.56 -29.21
CA SER A 244 -17.09 -0.92 -29.61
C SER A 244 -16.89 0.15 -30.70
N VAL A 245 -15.79 0.92 -30.64
CA VAL A 245 -15.42 1.87 -31.70
C VAL A 245 -14.83 1.14 -32.91
N GLU A 246 -14.11 0.03 -32.70
CA GLU A 246 -13.55 -0.78 -33.79
C GLU A 246 -14.66 -1.41 -34.66
N ASP A 247 -15.76 -1.84 -34.05
CA ASP A 247 -16.87 -2.56 -34.71
C ASP A 247 -17.88 -1.64 -35.43
N GLN A 248 -17.71 -0.31 -35.38
CA GLN A 248 -18.57 0.64 -36.10
C GLN A 248 -18.29 0.63 -37.63
N GLU A 249 -19.31 0.39 -38.44
CA GLU A 249 -19.22 0.31 -39.91
C GLU A 249 -18.93 1.65 -40.61
N ILE A 250 -19.30 2.78 -39.99
CA ILE A 250 -19.07 4.13 -40.52
C ILE A 250 -18.21 4.88 -39.50
N ARG A 251 -16.99 5.27 -39.90
CA ARG A 251 -16.06 6.04 -39.07
C ARG A 251 -15.80 7.42 -39.63
N ASN A 252 -15.73 8.42 -38.75
CA ASN A 252 -15.20 9.74 -39.07
C ASN A 252 -13.71 9.83 -38.68
N GLN A 253 -12.99 10.82 -39.22
CA GLN A 253 -11.59 11.09 -38.84
C GLN A 253 -11.39 11.28 -37.32
N LYS A 254 -12.39 11.86 -36.62
CA LYS A 254 -12.36 12.01 -35.16
C LYS A 254 -12.42 10.68 -34.42
N ASP A 255 -13.10 9.69 -34.99
CA ASP A 255 -13.24 8.36 -34.39
C ASP A 255 -11.92 7.58 -34.53
N ASP A 256 -11.20 7.77 -35.63
CA ASP A 256 -9.85 7.20 -35.83
C ASP A 256 -8.82 7.80 -34.85
N ASP A 257 -8.85 9.11 -34.60
CA ASP A 257 -8.00 9.77 -33.60
C ASP A 257 -8.29 9.27 -32.17
N ALA A 258 -9.58 9.14 -31.83
CA ALA A 258 -10.00 8.59 -30.54
C ALA A 258 -9.53 7.13 -30.38
N LEU A 259 -9.63 6.32 -31.44
CA LEU A 259 -9.19 4.93 -31.45
C LEU A 259 -7.67 4.80 -31.25
N LEU A 260 -6.87 5.69 -31.85
CA LEU A 260 -5.43 5.77 -31.60
C LEU A 260 -5.13 6.10 -30.12
N MET A 261 -5.86 7.04 -29.53
CA MET A 261 -5.71 7.38 -28.11
C MET A 261 -6.10 6.21 -27.20
N LEU A 262 -7.22 5.53 -27.48
CA LEU A 262 -7.67 4.35 -26.73
C LEU A 262 -6.66 3.21 -26.78
N ARG A 263 -6.09 2.91 -27.95
CA ARG A 263 -5.01 1.91 -28.09
C ARG A 263 -3.80 2.26 -27.24
N ARG A 264 -3.42 3.54 -27.20
CA ARG A 264 -2.28 4.01 -26.40
C ARG A 264 -2.56 3.91 -24.91
N ILE A 265 -3.75 4.30 -24.47
CA ILE A 265 -4.20 4.17 -23.08
C ILE A 265 -4.20 2.70 -22.66
N GLU A 266 -4.80 1.80 -23.44
CA GLU A 266 -4.85 0.37 -23.14
C GLU A 266 -3.45 -0.24 -23.00
N SER A 267 -2.55 0.01 -23.96
CA SER A 267 -1.18 -0.51 -23.91
C SER A 267 -0.43 -0.01 -22.68
N ASN A 268 -0.55 1.27 -22.37
CA ASN A 268 0.10 1.86 -21.19
C ASN A 268 -0.51 1.33 -19.89
N LEU A 269 -1.82 1.12 -19.84
CA LEU A 269 -2.52 0.59 -18.68
C LEU A 269 -2.21 -0.90 -18.46
N GLN A 270 -2.02 -1.67 -19.53
CA GLN A 270 -1.54 -3.05 -19.44
C GLN A 270 -0.13 -3.13 -18.86
N GLY A 271 0.77 -2.23 -19.29
CA GLY A 271 2.11 -2.10 -18.68
C GLY A 271 2.03 -1.69 -17.20
N LEU A 272 1.10 -0.80 -16.87
CA LEU A 272 0.93 -0.28 -15.52
C LEU A 272 0.48 -1.40 -14.56
N VAL A 273 -0.47 -2.22 -14.99
CA VAL A 273 -0.90 -3.41 -14.24
C VAL A 273 0.28 -4.35 -13.98
N LYS A 274 1.15 -4.57 -14.96
CA LYS A 274 2.35 -5.42 -14.78
C LYS A 274 3.30 -4.86 -13.73
N GLU A 275 3.59 -3.57 -13.78
CA GLU A 275 4.45 -2.91 -12.77
C GLU A 275 3.81 -2.91 -11.38
N HIS A 276 2.49 -2.74 -11.29
CA HIS A 276 1.77 -2.83 -10.01
C HIS A 276 1.82 -4.25 -9.43
N VAL A 277 1.64 -5.30 -10.25
CA VAL A 277 1.84 -6.69 -9.83
C VAL A 277 3.26 -6.92 -9.31
N ARG A 278 4.27 -6.31 -9.95
CA ARG A 278 5.65 -6.38 -9.50
C ARG A 278 5.83 -5.71 -8.13
N LEU A 279 5.19 -4.56 -7.90
CA LEU A 279 5.16 -3.87 -6.61
C LEU A 279 4.54 -4.76 -5.52
N LEU A 280 3.40 -5.39 -5.81
CA LEU A 280 2.74 -6.32 -4.89
C LEU A 280 3.66 -7.49 -4.50
N ASN A 281 4.32 -8.12 -5.48
CA ASN A 281 5.25 -9.21 -5.21
C ASN A 281 6.43 -8.76 -4.34
N LYS A 282 6.95 -7.53 -4.56
CA LYS A 282 7.99 -6.95 -3.70
C LYS A 282 7.51 -6.74 -2.26
N THR A 283 6.27 -6.28 -2.06
CA THR A 283 5.72 -6.14 -0.70
C THR A 283 5.57 -7.47 0.03
N GLN A 284 5.18 -8.53 -0.68
CA GLN A 284 5.10 -9.88 -0.12
C GLN A 284 6.49 -10.45 0.20
N ASP A 285 7.46 -10.23 -0.69
CA ASP A 285 8.86 -10.63 -0.47
C ASP A 285 9.44 -9.92 0.77
N LEU A 286 9.21 -8.61 0.92
CA LEU A 286 9.61 -7.85 2.12
C LEU A 286 9.06 -8.48 3.40
N ASN A 287 7.79 -8.89 3.42
CA ASN A 287 7.18 -9.55 4.57
C ASN A 287 7.87 -10.88 4.89
N SER A 288 8.12 -11.71 3.88
CA SER A 288 8.77 -13.01 4.06
C SER A 288 10.20 -12.86 4.60
N ARG A 289 10.96 -11.90 4.06
CA ARG A 289 12.32 -11.57 4.49
C ARG A 289 12.39 -11.05 5.92
N PHE A 290 11.41 -10.24 6.32
CA PHE A 290 11.29 -9.79 7.70
C PHE A 290 11.12 -10.96 8.67
N LEU A 291 10.18 -11.85 8.37
CA LEU A 291 9.91 -13.04 9.18
C LEU A 291 11.14 -13.93 9.30
N GLU A 292 11.88 -14.11 8.20
CA GLU A 292 13.11 -14.90 8.19
C GLU A 292 14.23 -14.24 9.02
N SER A 293 14.51 -12.94 8.79
CA SER A 293 15.51 -12.19 9.57
C SER A 293 15.22 -12.26 11.08
N ARG A 294 13.95 -12.12 11.46
CA ARG A 294 13.52 -12.24 12.85
C ARG A 294 13.71 -13.65 13.39
N ARG A 295 13.31 -14.69 12.64
CA ARG A 295 13.54 -16.10 13.03
C ARG A 295 15.02 -16.39 13.26
N GLN A 296 15.89 -15.94 12.36
CA GLN A 296 17.34 -16.11 12.49
C GLN A 296 17.86 -15.41 13.75
N ARG A 297 17.40 -14.19 14.05
CA ARG A 297 17.83 -13.45 15.24
C ARG A 297 17.27 -14.01 16.55
N ILE A 298 16.03 -14.52 16.56
CA ILE A 298 15.49 -15.30 17.70
C ILE A 298 16.33 -16.55 17.91
N ALA A 299 16.66 -17.29 16.84
CA ALA A 299 17.52 -18.45 16.93
C ALA A 299 18.91 -18.09 17.48
N LEU A 300 19.47 -16.93 17.11
CA LEU A 300 20.73 -16.41 17.66
C LEU A 300 20.60 -16.01 19.14
N ALA A 301 19.50 -15.38 19.55
CA ALA A 301 19.25 -15.00 20.94
C ALA A 301 19.00 -16.22 21.84
N LEU A 302 18.26 -17.21 21.34
CA LEU A 302 18.01 -18.49 22.01
C LEU A 302 19.22 -19.42 21.96
N ARG A 303 20.20 -19.16 21.10
CA ARG A 303 21.47 -19.87 21.11
C ARG A 303 22.20 -19.50 22.38
N ARG A 304 22.04 -20.35 23.41
CA ARG A 304 22.84 -20.31 24.63
C ARG A 304 24.32 -20.29 24.21
N GLN A 305 25.00 -19.18 24.44
CA GLN A 305 26.45 -19.14 24.34
C GLN A 305 26.98 -19.97 25.50
N ILE A 306 27.33 -21.23 25.23
CA ILE A 306 27.95 -22.08 26.23
C ILE A 306 29.36 -21.53 26.44
N HIS A 307 29.58 -20.89 27.59
CA HIS A 307 30.90 -20.41 27.96
C HIS A 307 31.70 -21.61 28.44
N TYR A 308 32.58 -22.14 27.58
CA TYR A 308 33.34 -23.36 27.86
C TYR A 308 33.98 -23.37 29.26
N ARG A 309 34.53 -22.22 29.69
CA ARG A 309 35.12 -22.08 31.02
C ARG A 309 34.09 -22.25 32.14
N ASN A 310 33.00 -21.50 32.10
CA ASN A 310 32.08 -21.42 33.24
C ASN A 310 31.05 -22.56 33.24
N ASP A 311 30.60 -22.97 32.05
CA ASP A 311 29.49 -23.91 31.90
C ASP A 311 29.95 -25.37 31.72
N ILE A 312 31.21 -25.60 31.32
CA ILE A 312 31.76 -26.95 31.09
C ILE A 312 32.95 -27.22 32.01
N LEU A 313 33.98 -26.36 32.01
CA LEU A 313 35.21 -26.61 32.77
C LEU A 313 35.00 -26.52 34.30
N THR A 314 34.34 -25.47 34.79
CA THR A 314 34.12 -25.29 36.24
C THR A 314 33.38 -26.50 36.86
N PRO A 315 32.25 -26.97 36.29
CA PRO A 315 31.59 -28.18 36.79
C PRO A 315 32.46 -29.45 36.68
N CYS A 316 33.24 -29.60 35.60
CA CYS A 316 34.15 -30.75 35.45
C CYS A 316 35.27 -30.75 36.50
N ILE A 317 35.76 -29.58 36.92
CA ILE A 317 36.81 -29.46 37.92
C ILE A 317 36.24 -29.66 39.34
N GLU A 318 35.04 -29.13 39.60
CA GLU A 318 34.39 -29.19 40.92
C GLU A 318 33.81 -30.58 41.23
N GLU A 319 33.15 -31.23 40.27
CA GLU A 319 32.53 -32.55 40.47
C GLU A 319 33.51 -33.71 40.22
N ASN A 320 34.65 -33.46 39.57
CA ASN A 320 35.66 -34.45 39.18
C ASN A 320 35.06 -35.76 38.61
N PRO A 321 34.27 -35.68 37.53
CA PRO A 321 33.59 -36.84 36.98
C PRO A 321 34.60 -37.86 36.41
N PRO A 322 34.20 -39.14 36.27
CA PRO A 322 35.01 -40.16 35.62
C PRO A 322 35.49 -39.70 34.24
N ILE A 323 36.75 -40.01 33.90
CA ILE A 323 37.42 -39.51 32.70
C ILE A 323 36.64 -39.80 31.40
N GLU A 324 35.92 -40.92 31.37
CA GLU A 324 35.07 -41.34 30.23
C GLU A 324 33.90 -40.37 30.01
N MET A 325 33.27 -39.90 31.09
CA MET A 325 32.13 -38.98 31.03
C MET A 325 32.59 -37.56 30.64
N ALA A 326 33.73 -37.12 31.17
CA ALA A 326 34.39 -35.88 30.75
C ALA A 326 34.80 -35.94 29.26
N TYR A 327 35.30 -37.09 28.81
CA TYR A 327 35.65 -37.32 27.41
C TYR A 327 34.42 -37.23 26.51
N HIS A 328 33.30 -37.89 26.84
CA HIS A 328 32.05 -37.77 26.09
C HIS A 328 31.52 -36.32 26.04
N GLY A 329 31.63 -35.59 27.16
CA GLY A 329 31.25 -34.19 27.27
C GLY A 329 32.11 -33.24 26.43
N ILE A 330 33.34 -33.61 26.07
CA ILE A 330 34.26 -32.77 25.28
C ILE A 330 34.40 -33.26 23.83
N TYR A 331 34.08 -34.53 23.57
CA TYR A 331 34.20 -35.19 22.27
C TYR A 331 33.45 -34.47 21.15
N PHE A 332 32.34 -33.80 21.46
CA PHE A 332 31.58 -33.03 20.47
C PHE A 332 32.37 -31.84 19.88
N LEU A 333 33.33 -31.28 20.63
CA LEU A 333 34.17 -30.16 20.18
C LEU A 333 35.26 -30.63 19.21
N PHE A 334 35.72 -31.87 19.35
CA PHE A 334 36.82 -32.45 18.56
C PHE A 334 36.35 -33.36 17.43
N ARG A 335 35.04 -33.48 17.23
CA ARG A 335 34.47 -34.24 16.12
C ARG A 335 34.76 -33.51 14.80
N GLN A 336 35.89 -33.83 14.18
CA GLN A 336 36.14 -33.45 12.80
C GLN A 336 35.02 -34.03 11.94
N ARG A 337 34.31 -33.17 11.21
CA ARG A 337 33.40 -33.68 10.16
C ARG A 337 34.28 -34.39 9.15
N PRO A 338 34.06 -35.70 8.88
CA PRO A 338 34.85 -36.38 7.88
C PRO A 338 34.61 -35.67 6.54
N SER A 339 35.70 -35.30 5.85
CA SER A 339 35.63 -34.63 4.53
C SER A 339 34.95 -35.51 3.47
N HIS A 340 34.81 -36.80 3.73
CA HIS A 340 34.23 -37.78 2.83
C HIS A 340 33.16 -38.58 3.57
N PHE A 341 32.07 -38.87 2.86
CA PHE A 341 31.05 -39.78 3.35
C PHE A 341 31.63 -41.20 3.42
N SER A 342 31.66 -41.78 4.62
CA SER A 342 32.00 -43.19 4.78
C SER A 342 30.74 -44.03 4.63
N PRO A 343 30.69 -45.00 3.69
CA PRO A 343 29.53 -45.89 3.52
C PRO A 343 29.15 -46.67 4.79
N LEU A 344 30.09 -46.81 5.73
CA LEU A 344 29.87 -47.47 7.02
C LEU A 344 28.91 -46.70 7.93
N TRP A 345 28.64 -45.42 7.66
CA TRP A 345 27.66 -44.61 8.39
C TRP A 345 26.22 -45.13 8.24
N CYS A 346 25.93 -45.89 7.18
CA CYS A 346 24.62 -46.51 6.96
C CYS A 346 24.25 -47.56 8.03
N PHE A 347 25.24 -48.11 8.74
CA PHE A 347 25.03 -49.11 9.79
C PHE A 347 24.95 -48.52 11.20
N HIS A 348 25.13 -47.20 11.35
CA HIS A 348 24.93 -46.55 12.65
C HIS A 348 23.44 -46.31 12.90
N ASN A 349 23.02 -46.41 14.16
CA ASN A 349 21.67 -46.06 14.57
C ASN A 349 21.36 -44.61 14.16
N GLN A 350 20.46 -44.46 13.20
CA GLN A 350 19.96 -43.17 12.77
C GLN A 350 18.90 -42.72 13.78
N LEU A 351 18.91 -41.44 14.15
CA LEU A 351 17.83 -40.86 14.94
C LEU A 351 16.53 -40.97 14.13
N PRO A 352 15.43 -41.48 14.68
CA PRO A 352 14.15 -41.53 13.98
C PRO A 352 13.77 -40.10 13.59
N LYS A 353 13.50 -39.89 12.30
CA LYS A 353 13.06 -38.60 11.78
C LYS A 353 11.71 -38.29 12.45
N ILE A 354 11.62 -37.18 13.18
CA ILE A 354 10.32 -36.67 13.65
C ILE A 354 9.60 -36.15 12.40
N ILE A 355 8.74 -36.98 11.82
CA ILE A 355 7.91 -36.61 10.69
C ILE A 355 6.91 -35.58 11.21
N ARG A 356 6.98 -34.34 10.69
CA ARG A 356 5.90 -33.37 10.88
C ARG A 356 4.71 -33.86 10.05
N SER A 357 3.52 -33.80 10.63
CA SER A 357 2.25 -34.30 10.05
C SER A 357 2.01 -33.91 8.59
N ASP A 358 2.58 -32.79 8.14
CA ASP A 358 2.35 -32.21 6.82
C ASP A 358 3.16 -32.91 5.70
N GLU A 359 4.11 -33.78 6.03
CA GLU A 359 4.85 -34.59 5.03
C GLU A 359 4.20 -35.96 4.74
N ILE A 360 3.16 -36.36 5.50
CA ILE A 360 2.55 -37.70 5.41
C ILE A 360 1.65 -37.86 4.17
N GLU A 361 1.03 -36.78 3.68
CA GLU A 361 0.10 -36.86 2.54
C GLU A 361 0.76 -37.16 1.18
N THR A 362 2.09 -37.12 1.08
CA THR A 362 2.80 -37.40 -0.19
C THR A 362 3.46 -38.78 -0.27
N ALA A 363 3.44 -39.55 0.83
CA ALA A 363 4.13 -40.85 0.90
C ALA A 363 3.19 -42.06 0.79
N ASP A 364 1.89 -41.90 0.96
CA ASP A 364 0.92 -43.01 1.04
C ASP A 364 0.15 -43.31 -0.27
N ASP A 365 0.47 -42.64 -1.38
CA ASP A 365 -0.18 -42.93 -2.68
C ASP A 365 0.55 -43.99 -3.53
N TYR A 366 1.53 -44.69 -2.96
CA TYR A 366 2.25 -45.77 -3.64
C TYR A 366 1.50 -47.11 -3.46
N SER A 367 0.47 -47.35 -4.29
CA SER A 367 -0.22 -48.64 -4.33
C SER A 367 0.71 -49.73 -4.90
N PRO A 368 0.87 -50.89 -4.23
CA PRO A 368 1.65 -52.03 -4.73
C PRO A 368 1.19 -52.56 -6.11
N ASP A 369 -0.02 -52.19 -6.54
CA ASP A 369 -0.59 -52.61 -7.83
C ASP A 369 0.03 -51.87 -9.02
N GLU A 370 0.52 -50.64 -8.85
CA GLU A 370 1.16 -49.87 -9.93
C GLU A 370 2.53 -50.43 -10.33
N GLU A 371 3.34 -50.89 -9.35
CA GLU A 371 4.65 -51.50 -9.60
C GLU A 371 4.53 -52.87 -10.31
N ALA A 372 3.44 -53.61 -10.06
CA ALA A 372 3.14 -54.85 -10.78
C ALA A 372 2.75 -54.57 -12.25
N ALA A 373 1.99 -53.50 -12.49
CA ALA A 373 1.58 -53.08 -13.83
C ALA A 373 2.74 -52.54 -14.66
N GLU A 374 3.64 -51.75 -14.07
CA GLU A 374 4.83 -51.24 -14.75
C GLU A 374 5.80 -52.37 -15.13
N ARG A 375 6.04 -53.35 -14.24
CA ARG A 375 6.87 -54.52 -14.55
C ARG A 375 6.30 -55.36 -15.70
N LEU A 376 4.98 -55.53 -15.74
CA LEU A 376 4.29 -56.21 -16.85
C LEU A 376 4.39 -55.42 -18.17
N ALA A 377 4.32 -54.09 -18.11
CA ALA A 377 4.47 -53.22 -19.27
C ALA A 377 5.91 -53.24 -19.81
N GLU A 378 6.92 -53.28 -18.94
CA GLU A 378 8.32 -53.40 -19.33
C GLU A 378 8.63 -54.76 -19.96
N GLN A 379 8.10 -55.86 -19.41
CA GLN A 379 8.22 -57.19 -20.01
C GLN A 379 7.62 -57.23 -21.42
N ARG A 380 6.42 -56.66 -21.61
CA ARG A 380 5.80 -56.58 -22.95
C ARG A 380 6.60 -55.71 -23.92
N ARG A 381 7.23 -54.63 -23.46
CA ARG A 381 8.11 -53.79 -24.29
C ARG A 381 9.37 -54.55 -24.70
N TYR A 382 9.92 -55.37 -23.81
CA TYR A 382 11.08 -56.22 -24.09
C TYR A 382 10.75 -57.36 -25.05
N GLU A 383 9.60 -58.02 -24.88
CA GLU A 383 9.14 -59.04 -25.84
C GLU A 383 8.88 -58.42 -27.22
N ALA A 384 8.23 -57.25 -27.28
CA ALA A 384 7.97 -56.56 -28.55
C ALA A 384 9.26 -56.09 -29.26
N SER A 385 10.31 -55.74 -28.52
CA SER A 385 11.62 -55.40 -29.12
C SER A 385 12.35 -56.65 -29.62
N PHE A 386 12.22 -57.78 -28.92
CA PHE A 386 12.79 -59.06 -29.34
C PHE A 386 12.21 -59.56 -30.68
N TYR A 387 10.88 -59.45 -30.87
CA TYR A 387 10.24 -59.85 -32.13
C TYR A 387 10.49 -58.88 -33.30
N ARG A 388 10.87 -57.62 -33.04
CA ARG A 388 11.28 -56.65 -34.08
C ARG A 388 12.69 -56.90 -34.64
N HIS A 389 13.47 -57.79 -34.05
CA HIS A 389 14.81 -58.15 -34.53
C HIS A 389 14.87 -59.56 -35.13
N ALA A 390 13.73 -60.27 -35.17
CA ALA A 390 13.60 -61.62 -35.71
C ALA A 390 12.74 -61.69 -37.01
N LEU A 391 12.31 -60.55 -37.53
CA LEU A 391 11.75 -60.33 -38.88
C LEU A 391 12.62 -59.30 -39.59
#